data_AF-A0A1Q9JRG9-F1
#
_entry.id   AF-A0A1Q9JRG9-F1
#
_cell.length_a   1.000
_cell.length_b   1.000
_cell.length_c   1.000
_cell.angle_alpha   90.00
_cell.angle_beta   90.00
_cell.angle_gamma   90.00
#
_symmetry.space_group_name_H-M   'P 1'
#
loop_
_entity.id
_entity.type
_entity.pdbx_description
1 polymer ?
#
loop_
_entity_poly.entity_id
_entity_poly.type
_entity_poly.pdbx_seq_one_letter_code
_entity_poly.pdbx_strand_id
1 'polypeptide(L)'
;MITPVEVLGKEIKRGFGYKAVEVDEFLEELARDYEIIYKENNELKEKVAALTENLSHYRTIEESLKKALVLAEETSKETIENASKTAKMMENEAIAKSDEMIRQAEKEAEHIRTSAQEDFQEEKAEFLQQINNYKKLIHKLESDYCSYKSRILQFINGQLDILNNPVYEMEFQVAGEQEKEQDEEYVQFGIES
;
A
#
# COMPACT_ATOMS: atom_id res chain seq x y z
N MET A 1 -5.95 -78.27 49.23
CA MET A 1 -4.88 -78.18 50.26
C MET A 1 -5.58 -78.21 51.60
N ILE A 2 -5.02 -78.88 52.60
CA ILE A 2 -5.64 -78.97 53.94
C ILE A 2 -5.70 -77.55 54.55
N THR A 3 -6.79 -77.20 55.22
CA THR A 3 -6.99 -75.95 55.97
C THR A 3 -6.71 -76.15 57.47
N PRO A 4 -6.47 -75.09 58.27
CA PRO A 4 -6.25 -75.22 59.72
C PRO A 4 -7.39 -75.98 60.44
N VAL A 5 -8.63 -75.77 60.01
CA VAL A 5 -9.82 -76.46 60.53
C VAL A 5 -9.79 -77.97 60.19
N GLU A 6 -9.30 -78.35 59.01
CA GLU A 6 -9.11 -79.76 58.61
C GLU A 6 -7.89 -80.43 59.27
N VAL A 7 -6.97 -79.66 59.88
CA VAL A 7 -5.91 -80.20 60.77
C VAL A 7 -6.52 -80.56 62.12
N LEU A 8 -7.28 -79.64 62.73
CA LEU A 8 -7.96 -79.86 64.02
C LEU A 8 -9.05 -80.94 63.94
N GLY A 9 -9.82 -80.99 62.85
CA GLY A 9 -10.87 -81.99 62.62
C GLY A 9 -10.36 -83.38 62.22
N LYS A 10 -9.07 -83.68 62.36
CA LYS A 10 -8.45 -84.88 61.79
C LYS A 10 -8.45 -86.08 62.75
N GLU A 11 -9.46 -86.94 62.66
CA GLU A 11 -9.47 -88.20 63.41
C GLU A 11 -8.27 -89.11 63.04
N ILE A 12 -7.42 -89.41 64.03
CA ILE A 12 -6.29 -90.36 63.91
C ILE A 12 -6.67 -91.68 64.58
N LYS A 13 -6.44 -92.79 63.88
CA LYS A 13 -6.75 -94.14 64.37
C LYS A 13 -5.83 -94.54 65.53
N ARG A 14 -6.40 -94.96 66.66
CA ARG A 14 -5.66 -95.43 67.85
C ARG A 14 -5.06 -96.82 67.61
N GLY A 15 -3.87 -97.05 68.18
CA GLY A 15 -3.10 -98.30 68.10
C GLY A 15 -1.84 -98.22 68.95
N PHE A 16 -0.87 -99.12 68.75
CA PHE A 16 0.48 -98.95 69.29
C PHE A 16 1.17 -97.78 68.57
N GLY A 17 1.42 -96.67 69.29
CA GLY A 17 1.96 -95.44 68.73
C GLY A 17 2.12 -94.33 69.77
N TYR A 18 2.24 -93.08 69.31
CA TYR A 18 2.36 -91.89 70.16
C TYR A 18 1.14 -91.67 71.07
N LYS A 19 1.34 -90.96 72.19
CA LYS A 19 0.24 -90.63 73.12
C LYS A 19 -0.71 -89.65 72.44
N ALA A 20 -2.01 -89.90 72.52
CA ALA A 20 -3.02 -89.03 71.91
C ALA A 20 -2.85 -87.56 72.34
N VAL A 21 -2.73 -87.29 73.65
CA VAL A 21 -2.58 -85.93 74.20
C VAL A 21 -1.39 -85.17 73.60
N GLU A 22 -0.23 -85.82 73.46
CA GLU A 22 0.98 -85.20 72.88
C GLU A 22 0.84 -84.93 71.37
N VAL A 23 0.00 -85.71 70.68
CA VAL A 23 -0.34 -85.50 69.26
C VAL A 23 -1.40 -84.40 69.13
N ASP A 24 -2.40 -84.37 70.01
CA ASP A 24 -3.49 -83.39 70.01
C ASP A 24 -2.95 -81.98 70.32
N GLU A 25 -2.08 -81.83 71.34
CA GLU A 25 -1.39 -80.57 71.66
C GLU A 25 -0.53 -80.06 70.49
N PHE A 26 0.21 -80.95 69.82
CA PHE A 26 1.00 -80.61 68.64
C PHE A 26 0.14 -80.24 67.42
N LEU A 27 -1.01 -80.91 67.22
CA LEU A 27 -1.95 -80.58 66.15
C LEU A 27 -2.62 -79.22 66.38
N GLU A 28 -2.89 -78.84 67.64
CA GLU A 28 -3.33 -77.47 67.95
C GLU A 28 -2.25 -76.43 67.64
N GLU A 29 -1.01 -76.66 68.03
CA GLU A 29 0.12 -75.74 67.77
C GLU A 29 0.34 -75.57 66.26
N LEU A 30 0.41 -76.69 65.53
CA LEU A 30 0.50 -76.71 64.08
C LEU A 30 -0.68 -76.00 63.40
N ALA A 31 -1.91 -76.16 63.91
CA ALA A 31 -3.08 -75.48 63.36
C ALA A 31 -3.04 -73.96 63.61
N ARG A 32 -2.58 -73.51 64.80
CA ARG A 32 -2.42 -72.07 65.11
C ARG A 32 -1.41 -71.41 64.17
N ASP A 33 -0.21 -71.96 64.05
CA ASP A 33 0.84 -71.41 63.18
C ASP A 33 0.44 -71.47 61.70
N TYR A 34 -0.19 -72.56 61.27
CA TYR A 34 -0.67 -72.70 59.91
C TYR A 34 -1.84 -71.75 59.59
N GLU A 35 -2.68 -71.37 60.56
CA GLU A 35 -3.70 -70.34 60.35
C GLU A 35 -3.11 -68.94 60.17
N ILE A 36 -2.04 -68.60 60.93
CA ILE A 36 -1.30 -67.34 60.75
C ILE A 36 -0.72 -67.29 59.33
N ILE A 37 0.04 -68.32 58.93
CA ILE A 37 0.66 -68.41 57.60
C ILE A 37 -0.42 -68.39 56.49
N TYR A 38 -1.56 -69.06 56.69
CA TYR A 38 -2.65 -69.09 55.71
C TYR A 38 -3.30 -67.70 55.52
N LYS A 39 -3.51 -66.95 56.61
CA LYS A 39 -4.02 -65.57 56.57
C LYS A 39 -3.03 -64.63 55.88
N GLU A 40 -1.77 -64.63 56.29
CA GLU A 40 -0.71 -63.83 55.65
C GLU A 40 -0.59 -64.15 54.15
N ASN A 41 -0.66 -65.42 53.78
CA ASN A 41 -0.56 -65.84 52.37
C ASN A 41 -1.74 -65.34 51.52
N ASN A 42 -2.95 -65.27 52.07
CA ASN A 42 -4.11 -64.70 51.39
C ASN A 42 -4.04 -63.17 51.32
N GLU A 43 -3.67 -62.48 52.42
CA GLU A 43 -3.43 -61.04 52.39
C GLU A 43 -2.35 -60.65 51.35
N LEU A 44 -1.27 -61.42 51.26
CA LEU A 44 -0.20 -61.18 50.28
C LEU A 44 -0.69 -61.41 48.84
N LYS A 45 -1.54 -62.42 48.59
CA LYS A 45 -2.18 -62.61 47.27
C LYS A 45 -3.09 -61.44 46.89
N GLU A 46 -3.91 -60.95 47.81
CA GLU A 46 -4.79 -59.80 47.58
C GLU A 46 -3.97 -58.52 47.30
N LYS A 47 -2.92 -58.26 48.09
CA LYS A 47 -1.97 -57.16 47.88
C LYS A 47 -1.27 -57.27 46.51
N VAL A 48 -0.82 -58.47 46.11
CA VAL A 48 -0.20 -58.71 44.78
C VAL A 48 -1.20 -58.54 43.64
N ALA A 49 -2.44 -58.98 43.79
CA ALA A 49 -3.49 -58.79 42.79
C ALA A 49 -3.78 -57.29 42.57
N ALA A 50 -4.04 -56.55 43.66
CA ALA A 50 -4.30 -55.12 43.62
C ALA A 50 -3.10 -54.33 43.05
N LEU A 51 -1.86 -54.67 43.41
CA LEU A 51 -0.66 -54.04 42.84
C LEU A 51 -0.50 -54.34 41.34
N THR A 52 -0.86 -55.55 40.90
CA THR A 52 -0.81 -55.97 39.49
C THR A 52 -1.85 -55.24 38.65
N GLU A 53 -3.07 -55.08 39.17
CA GLU A 53 -4.14 -54.30 38.54
C GLU A 53 -3.76 -52.83 38.41
N ASN A 54 -3.27 -52.20 39.49
CA ASN A 54 -2.76 -50.83 39.47
C ASN A 54 -1.61 -50.66 38.45
N LEU A 55 -0.66 -51.59 38.40
CA LEU A 55 0.44 -51.56 37.42
C LEU A 55 -0.07 -51.65 35.97
N SER A 56 -1.10 -52.46 35.73
CA SER A 56 -1.77 -52.53 34.42
C SER A 56 -2.42 -51.20 34.05
N HIS A 57 -3.17 -50.59 34.98
CA HIS A 57 -3.80 -49.28 34.80
C HIS A 57 -2.79 -48.16 34.50
N TYR A 58 -1.68 -48.10 35.26
CA TYR A 58 -0.61 -47.12 35.00
C TYR A 58 0.04 -47.30 33.63
N ARG A 59 0.22 -48.54 33.14
CA ARG A 59 0.72 -48.79 31.77
C ARG A 59 -0.25 -48.30 30.70
N THR A 60 -1.57 -48.49 30.88
CA THR A 60 -2.59 -47.96 29.96
C THR A 60 -2.58 -46.42 29.93
N ILE A 61 -2.38 -45.78 31.09
CA ILE A 61 -2.20 -44.32 31.17
C ILE A 61 -0.90 -43.88 30.46
N GLU A 62 0.22 -44.57 30.71
CA GLU A 62 1.52 -44.26 30.11
C GLU A 62 1.49 -44.35 28.57
N GLU A 63 0.87 -45.40 28.03
CA GLU A 63 0.64 -45.53 26.58
C GLU A 63 -0.23 -44.40 26.02
N SER A 64 -1.30 -44.02 26.74
CA SER A 64 -2.21 -42.96 26.32
C SER A 64 -1.52 -41.60 26.34
N LEU A 65 -0.69 -41.34 27.35
CA LEU A 65 0.13 -40.13 27.46
C LEU A 65 1.18 -40.05 26.33
N LYS A 66 1.85 -41.17 26.00
CA LYS A 66 2.79 -41.25 24.87
C LYS A 66 2.10 -40.95 23.53
N LYS A 67 0.92 -41.53 23.29
CA LYS A 67 0.11 -41.28 22.08
C LYS A 67 -0.31 -39.80 21.99
N ALA A 68 -0.73 -39.20 23.12
CA ALA A 68 -1.08 -37.79 23.18
C ALA A 68 0.12 -36.85 22.95
N LEU A 69 1.31 -37.18 23.47
CA LEU A 69 2.54 -36.42 23.26
C LEU A 69 3.01 -36.44 21.80
N VAL A 70 3.00 -37.61 21.14
CA VAL A 70 3.33 -37.72 19.72
C VAL A 70 2.35 -36.92 18.86
N LEU A 71 1.04 -37.08 19.09
CA LEU A 71 0.01 -36.32 18.38
C LEU A 71 0.16 -34.81 18.58
N ALA A 72 0.51 -34.35 19.79
CA ALA A 72 0.76 -32.95 20.08
C ALA A 72 2.02 -32.41 19.36
N GLU A 73 3.09 -33.22 19.27
CA GLU A 73 4.30 -32.86 18.52
C GLU A 73 4.03 -32.78 17.01
N GLU A 74 3.30 -33.75 16.45
CA GLU A 74 2.88 -33.76 15.04
C GLU A 74 1.98 -32.57 14.71
N THR A 75 0.94 -32.33 15.52
CA THR A 75 0.03 -31.18 15.36
C THR A 75 0.79 -29.85 15.46
N SER A 76 1.79 -29.76 16.35
CA SER A 76 2.61 -28.55 16.49
C SER A 76 3.48 -28.31 15.25
N LYS A 77 4.10 -29.36 14.69
CA LYS A 77 4.89 -29.28 13.45
C LYS A 77 4.01 -28.86 12.28
N GLU A 78 2.85 -29.51 12.09
CA GLU A 78 1.90 -29.17 11.03
C GLU A 78 1.40 -27.73 11.16
N THR A 79 1.10 -27.27 12.38
CA THR A 79 0.68 -25.88 12.63
C THR A 79 1.77 -24.88 12.24
N ILE A 80 3.04 -25.15 12.60
CA ILE A 80 4.18 -24.30 12.25
C ILE A 80 4.44 -24.30 10.74
N GLU A 81 4.34 -25.46 10.07
CA GLU A 81 4.53 -25.56 8.62
C GLU A 81 3.41 -24.82 7.86
N ASN A 82 2.15 -25.03 8.23
CA ASN A 82 1.01 -24.33 7.63
C ASN A 82 1.06 -22.81 7.87
N ALA A 83 1.50 -22.36 9.06
CA ALA A 83 1.73 -20.94 9.34
C ALA A 83 2.87 -20.37 8.47
N SER A 84 4.01 -21.07 8.36
CA SER A 84 5.16 -20.69 7.54
C SER A 84 4.80 -20.60 6.05
N LYS A 85 4.02 -21.56 5.55
CA LYS A 85 3.50 -21.61 4.18
C LYS A 85 2.53 -20.47 3.90
N THR A 86 1.59 -20.22 4.81
CA THR A 86 0.61 -19.12 4.70
C THR A 86 1.32 -17.76 4.71
N ALA A 87 2.28 -17.55 5.62
CA ALA A 87 3.06 -16.31 5.68
C ALA A 87 3.80 -16.04 4.36
N LYS A 88 4.48 -17.05 3.79
CA LYS A 88 5.14 -16.93 2.48
C LYS A 88 4.15 -16.67 1.33
N MET A 89 2.95 -17.25 1.37
CA MET A 89 1.92 -16.94 0.38
C MET A 89 1.45 -15.48 0.47
N MET A 90 1.21 -14.97 1.68
CA MET A 90 0.84 -13.57 1.92
C MET A 90 1.96 -12.59 1.53
N GLU A 91 3.22 -12.94 1.78
CA GLU A 91 4.39 -12.16 1.36
C GLU A 91 4.47 -12.06 -0.17
N ASN A 92 4.37 -13.19 -0.88
CA ASN A 92 4.37 -13.22 -2.35
C ASN A 92 3.15 -12.47 -2.95
N GLU A 93 1.96 -12.58 -2.34
CA GLU A 93 0.77 -11.85 -2.77
C GLU A 93 0.93 -10.34 -2.56
N ALA A 94 1.49 -9.91 -1.43
CA ALA A 94 1.77 -8.51 -1.15
C ALA A 94 2.80 -7.91 -2.12
N ILE A 95 3.87 -8.66 -2.46
CA ILE A 95 4.86 -8.27 -3.47
C ILE A 95 4.19 -8.14 -4.84
N ALA A 96 3.48 -9.19 -5.30
CA ALA A 96 2.82 -9.16 -6.61
C ALA A 96 1.79 -8.01 -6.75
N LYS A 97 1.07 -7.70 -5.66
CA LYS A 97 0.15 -6.56 -5.61
C LYS A 97 0.88 -5.21 -5.60
N SER A 98 2.02 -5.12 -4.93
CA SER A 98 2.87 -3.92 -4.95
C SER A 98 3.42 -3.66 -6.35
N ASP A 99 3.95 -4.69 -7.02
CA ASP A 99 4.45 -4.59 -8.40
C ASP A 99 3.36 -4.15 -9.38
N GLU A 100 2.15 -4.69 -9.25
CA GLU A 100 1.01 -4.29 -10.08
C GLU A 100 0.56 -2.84 -9.81
N MET A 101 0.54 -2.41 -8.54
CA MET A 101 0.26 -1.01 -8.20
C MET A 101 1.32 -0.04 -8.76
N ILE A 102 2.60 -0.43 -8.73
CA ILE A 102 3.69 0.35 -9.32
C ILE A 102 3.49 0.47 -10.84
N ARG A 103 3.26 -0.65 -11.54
CA ARG A 103 3.03 -0.66 -13.00
C ARG A 103 1.81 0.17 -13.42
N GLN A 104 0.73 0.15 -12.63
CA GLN A 104 -0.43 0.98 -12.88
C GLN A 104 -0.10 2.47 -12.73
N ALA A 105 0.61 2.86 -11.67
CA ALA A 105 1.06 4.23 -11.47
C ALA A 105 2.07 4.71 -12.53
N GLU A 106 3.01 3.87 -12.94
CA GLU A 106 3.96 4.16 -14.03
C GLU A 106 3.23 4.39 -15.36
N LYS A 107 2.26 3.53 -15.70
CA LYS A 107 1.44 3.65 -16.90
C LYS A 107 0.56 4.90 -16.89
N GLU A 108 -0.03 5.24 -15.75
CA GLU A 108 -0.84 6.46 -15.60
C GLU A 108 0.04 7.72 -15.68
N ALA A 109 1.22 7.72 -15.06
CA ALA A 109 2.19 8.80 -15.19
C ALA A 109 2.71 8.97 -16.63
N GLU A 110 2.95 7.87 -17.36
CA GLU A 110 3.31 7.91 -18.78
C GLU A 110 2.16 8.42 -19.66
N HIS A 111 0.92 8.03 -19.39
CA HIS A 111 -0.27 8.55 -20.08
C HIS A 111 -0.41 10.07 -19.86
N ILE A 112 -0.32 10.54 -18.61
CA ILE A 112 -0.39 11.98 -18.27
C ILE A 112 0.74 12.75 -18.94
N ARG A 113 1.98 12.23 -18.90
CA ARG A 113 3.15 12.84 -19.56
C ARG A 113 2.97 12.95 -21.07
N THR A 114 2.37 11.94 -21.69
CA THR A 114 2.14 11.89 -23.14
C THR A 114 1.04 12.86 -23.56
N SER A 115 -0.13 12.82 -22.91
CA SER A 115 -1.23 13.78 -23.12
C SER A 115 -0.74 15.22 -23.00
N ALA A 116 -0.10 15.57 -21.88
CA ALA A 116 0.38 16.94 -21.65
C ALA A 116 1.44 17.40 -22.68
N GLN A 117 2.18 16.46 -23.29
CA GLN A 117 3.12 16.75 -24.36
C GLN A 117 2.46 16.83 -25.75
N GLU A 118 1.31 16.17 -25.96
CA GLU A 118 0.46 16.32 -27.15
C GLU A 118 -0.31 17.65 -27.09
N ASP A 119 -0.99 17.92 -25.97
CA ASP A 119 -1.70 19.18 -25.67
C ASP A 119 -0.79 20.41 -25.91
N PHE A 120 0.42 20.39 -25.35
CA PHE A 120 1.42 21.45 -25.52
C PHE A 120 1.93 21.59 -26.96
N GLN A 121 1.95 20.50 -27.75
CA GLN A 121 2.34 20.58 -29.17
C GLN A 121 1.22 21.17 -30.03
N GLU A 122 -0.04 20.89 -29.72
CA GLU A 122 -1.20 21.49 -30.39
C GLU A 122 -1.30 22.99 -30.09
N GLU A 123 -1.29 23.40 -28.81
CA GLU A 123 -1.31 24.81 -28.40
C GLU A 123 -0.15 25.61 -29.03
N LYS A 124 1.05 25.03 -29.05
CA LYS A 124 2.22 25.62 -29.70
C LYS A 124 2.05 25.75 -31.22
N ALA A 125 1.40 24.79 -31.88
CA ALA A 125 1.12 24.87 -33.32
C ALA A 125 0.10 25.98 -33.62
N GLU A 126 -0.95 26.13 -32.81
CA GLU A 126 -1.91 27.23 -32.91
C GLU A 126 -1.22 28.59 -32.74
N PHE A 127 -0.41 28.79 -31.70
CA PHE A 127 0.31 30.05 -31.51
C PHE A 127 1.26 30.37 -32.66
N LEU A 128 1.95 29.37 -33.23
CA LEU A 128 2.79 29.57 -34.43
C LEU A 128 1.95 29.96 -35.66
N GLN A 129 0.75 29.42 -35.82
CA GLN A 129 -0.18 29.83 -36.87
C GLN A 129 -0.69 31.26 -36.66
N GLN A 130 -1.06 31.62 -35.43
CA GLN A 130 -1.46 32.99 -35.06
C GLN A 130 -0.34 34.00 -35.34
N ILE A 131 0.89 33.74 -34.89
CA ILE A 131 2.07 34.57 -35.16
C ILE A 131 2.29 34.77 -36.67
N ASN A 132 2.13 33.72 -37.47
CA ASN A 132 2.27 33.81 -38.93
C ASN A 132 1.12 34.60 -39.58
N ASN A 133 -0.09 34.57 -39.02
CA ASN A 133 -1.21 35.40 -39.46
C ASN A 133 -0.99 36.89 -39.10
N TYR A 134 -0.51 37.20 -37.90
CA TYR A 134 -0.16 38.57 -37.51
C TYR A 134 0.97 39.14 -38.38
N LYS A 135 2.02 38.36 -38.69
CA LYS A 135 3.08 38.78 -39.64
C LYS A 135 2.53 39.15 -41.01
N LYS A 136 1.61 38.35 -41.58
CA LYS A 136 0.94 38.65 -42.86
C LYS A 136 0.12 39.94 -42.77
N LEU A 137 -0.58 40.17 -41.66
CA LEU A 137 -1.37 41.38 -41.44
C LEU A 137 -0.48 42.64 -41.34
N ILE A 138 0.66 42.54 -40.64
CA ILE A 138 1.66 43.62 -40.54
C ILE A 138 2.21 43.95 -41.93
N HIS A 139 2.69 42.97 -42.70
CA HIS A 139 3.21 43.21 -44.06
C HIS A 139 2.16 43.78 -45.02
N LYS A 140 0.88 43.41 -44.86
CA LYS A 140 -0.20 44.06 -45.61
C LYS A 140 -0.34 45.53 -45.21
N LEU A 141 -0.36 45.84 -43.91
CA LEU A 141 -0.50 47.21 -43.40
C LEU A 141 0.69 48.10 -43.81
N GLU A 142 1.91 47.56 -43.82
CA GLU A 142 3.12 48.22 -44.33
C GLU A 142 2.97 48.58 -45.82
N SER A 143 2.49 47.63 -46.64
CA SER A 143 2.23 47.83 -48.07
C SER A 143 1.12 48.84 -48.34
N ASP A 144 0.01 48.76 -47.60
CA ASP A 144 -1.13 49.68 -47.70
C ASP A 144 -0.72 51.11 -47.28
N TYR A 145 0.10 51.26 -46.23
CA TYR A 145 0.67 52.55 -45.81
C TYR A 145 1.63 53.15 -46.84
N CYS A 146 2.56 52.36 -47.39
CA CYS A 146 3.46 52.80 -48.46
C CYS A 146 2.68 53.23 -49.72
N SER A 147 1.62 52.49 -50.06
CA SER A 147 0.72 52.82 -51.16
C SER A 147 -0.06 54.12 -50.92
N TYR A 148 -0.59 54.31 -49.70
CA TYR A 148 -1.27 55.54 -49.30
C TYR A 148 -0.34 56.75 -49.35
N LYS A 149 0.85 56.66 -48.73
CA LYS A 149 1.88 57.71 -48.77
C LYS A 149 2.25 58.10 -50.20
N SER A 150 2.40 57.12 -51.09
CA SER A 150 2.72 57.37 -52.50
C SER A 150 1.61 58.12 -53.23
N ARG A 151 0.33 57.78 -52.99
CA ARG A 151 -0.82 58.49 -53.56
C ARG A 151 -0.93 59.94 -53.06
N ILE A 152 -0.68 60.17 -51.76
CA ILE A 152 -0.69 61.53 -51.18
C ILE A 152 0.44 62.38 -51.76
N LEU A 153 1.65 61.82 -51.92
CA LEU A 153 2.76 62.54 -52.57
C LEU A 153 2.48 62.85 -54.04
N GLN A 154 1.88 61.91 -54.79
CA GLN A 154 1.46 62.15 -56.17
C GLN A 154 0.39 63.25 -56.27
N PHE A 155 -0.58 63.27 -55.35
CA PHE A 155 -1.61 64.31 -55.29
C PHE A 155 -1.02 65.70 -54.97
N ILE A 156 -0.16 65.80 -53.96
CA ILE A 156 0.49 67.06 -53.58
C ILE A 156 1.38 67.57 -54.71
N ASN A 157 2.18 66.71 -55.34
CA ASN A 157 3.02 67.10 -56.47
C ASN A 157 2.16 67.59 -57.64
N GLY A 158 1.08 66.88 -57.99
CA GLY A 158 0.15 67.34 -59.04
C GLY A 158 -0.52 68.68 -58.73
N GLN A 159 -0.78 69.01 -57.45
CA GLN A 159 -1.25 70.34 -57.06
C GLN A 159 -0.14 71.41 -57.17
N LEU A 160 1.09 71.08 -56.82
CA LEU A 160 2.25 71.97 -57.00
C LEU A 160 2.55 72.23 -58.48
N ASP A 161 2.44 71.22 -59.35
CA ASP A 161 2.63 71.34 -60.80
C ASP A 161 1.56 72.26 -61.44
N ILE A 162 0.33 72.28 -60.88
CA ILE A 162 -0.72 73.22 -61.29
C ILE A 162 -0.39 74.65 -60.84
N LEU A 163 0.10 74.84 -59.61
CA LEU A 163 0.44 76.16 -59.06
C LEU A 163 1.70 76.77 -59.70
N ASN A 164 2.66 75.93 -60.10
CA ASN A 164 3.91 76.34 -60.77
C ASN A 164 3.76 76.47 -62.29
N ASN A 165 2.54 76.35 -62.83
CA ASN A 165 2.28 76.48 -64.26
C ASN A 165 2.18 77.98 -64.64
N PRO A 166 3.07 78.51 -65.51
CA PRO A 166 3.12 79.94 -65.82
C PRO A 166 1.86 80.49 -66.52
N VAL A 167 0.95 79.62 -66.98
CA VAL A 167 -0.38 80.04 -67.47
C VAL A 167 -1.26 80.67 -66.37
N TYR A 168 -0.90 80.51 -65.08
CA TYR A 168 -1.61 81.09 -63.94
C TYR A 168 -0.86 82.21 -63.22
N GLU A 169 0.21 82.77 -63.79
CA GLU A 169 0.85 83.98 -63.26
C GLU A 169 -0.08 85.19 -63.40
N MET A 170 -0.65 85.66 -62.28
CA MET A 170 -1.40 86.92 -62.25
C MET A 170 -0.43 88.11 -62.19
N GLU A 171 -0.26 88.80 -63.32
CA GLU A 171 0.39 90.12 -63.34
C GLU A 171 -0.43 91.14 -62.54
N PHE A 172 0.00 91.44 -61.31
CA PHE A 172 -0.54 92.53 -60.52
C PHE A 172 0.00 93.88 -61.00
N GLN A 173 -0.65 94.48 -62.00
CA GLN A 173 -0.42 95.88 -62.37
C GLN A 173 -0.91 96.82 -61.26
N VAL A 174 0.02 97.27 -60.40
CA VAL A 174 -0.23 98.37 -59.46
C VAL A 174 -0.15 99.69 -60.22
N ALA A 175 -1.30 100.22 -60.65
CA ALA A 175 -1.40 101.53 -61.30
C ALA A 175 -1.38 102.64 -60.24
N GLY A 176 -0.36 103.52 -60.24
CA GLY A 176 -0.26 104.56 -59.21
C GLY A 176 0.99 105.45 -59.18
N GLU A 177 1.46 105.97 -60.33
CA GLU A 177 2.41 107.09 -60.40
C GLU A 177 1.98 108.04 -61.54
N GLN A 178 1.89 109.36 -61.37
CA GLN A 178 1.77 110.21 -60.16
C GLN A 178 0.46 111.06 -60.28
N GLU A 179 0.05 112.04 -59.47
CA GLU A 179 0.58 112.86 -58.35
C GLU A 179 -0.68 113.33 -57.52
N LYS A 180 -0.79 114.30 -56.58
CA LYS A 180 0.01 115.39 -55.98
C LYS A 180 -0.61 115.81 -54.61
N GLU A 181 -0.11 116.91 -54.02
CA GLU A 181 -0.81 117.99 -53.27
C GLU A 181 -2.35 117.88 -53.05
N GLN A 182 -2.95 118.22 -51.90
CA GLN A 182 -2.55 118.81 -50.59
C GLN A 182 -3.25 117.98 -49.45
N ASP A 183 -2.95 118.02 -48.15
CA ASP A 183 -2.64 119.14 -47.24
C ASP A 183 -1.44 118.90 -46.30
N GLU A 184 -0.85 119.99 -45.82
CA GLU A 184 0.27 120.00 -44.86
C GLU A 184 -0.18 120.19 -43.39
N GLU A 185 0.65 119.67 -42.48
CA GLU A 185 1.00 120.32 -41.20
C GLU A 185 -0.10 120.73 -40.19
N TYR A 186 -0.59 119.77 -39.39
CA TYR A 186 -0.89 119.97 -37.96
C TYR A 186 -0.73 118.63 -37.18
N VAL A 187 -0.16 118.53 -35.97
CA VAL A 187 0.91 119.30 -35.31
C VAL A 187 1.41 118.46 -34.10
N GLN A 188 2.73 118.44 -33.88
CA GLN A 188 3.48 118.19 -32.62
C GLN A 188 2.98 117.23 -31.50
N PHE A 189 3.85 116.25 -31.19
CA PHE A 189 4.33 115.84 -29.83
C PHE A 189 3.39 115.43 -28.67
N GLY A 190 3.64 114.19 -28.18
CA GLY A 190 3.35 113.67 -26.83
C GLY A 190 3.66 112.15 -26.81
N ILE A 191 4.72 111.58 -26.19
CA ILE A 191 5.27 111.73 -24.81
C ILE A 191 4.19 111.32 -23.78
N GLU A 192 4.35 110.33 -22.90
CA GLU A 192 5.48 109.51 -22.37
C GLU A 192 4.93 108.09 -22.02
N SER A 193 5.66 107.04 -21.61
CA SER A 193 7.07 106.84 -21.16
C SER A 193 7.64 105.52 -21.70
#